data_AF-A0ABD7GAG4-F1
#
_entry.id   AF-A0ABD7GAG4-F1
#
_cell.length_a   1.000
_cell.length_b   1.000
_cell.length_c   1.000
_cell.angle_alpha   90.00
_cell.angle_beta   90.00
_cell.angle_gamma   90.00
#
_symmetry.space_group_name_H-M   'P 1'
#
loop_
_entity.id
_entity.type
_entity.pdbx_description
1 polymer ?
#
loop_
_entity_poly.entity_id
_entity_poly.type
_entity_poly.pdbx_seq_one_letter_code
_entity_poly.pdbx_strand_id
1 'polypeptide(L)' 'MKAMKWVISGCLLLVCAIALAAEPPVKKSRNGICHPQGGTYYSRTKHYTPYDSMQACLDSGGRAPKR' A
#
# COMPACT_ATOMS: atom_id res chain seq x y z
N MET A 1 13.67 9.74 48.36
CA MET A 1 12.28 9.97 47.91
C MET A 1 12.26 10.82 46.63
N LYS A 2 12.47 10.24 45.43
CA LYS A 2 12.16 10.95 44.15
C LYS A 2 12.17 10.07 42.90
N ALA A 3 12.67 8.83 42.98
CA ALA A 3 12.74 7.91 41.84
C ALA A 3 11.41 7.22 41.46
N MET A 4 10.41 7.20 42.35
CA MET A 4 9.13 6.51 42.11
C MET A 4 8.14 7.34 41.28
N LYS A 5 8.34 8.66 41.19
CA LYS A 5 7.34 9.59 40.64
C LYS A 5 7.44 9.81 39.12
N TRP A 6 8.41 9.18 38.46
CA TRP A 6 8.59 9.23 37.01
C TRP A 6 8.18 7.94 36.29
N VAL A 7 7.94 6.85 37.02
CA VAL A 7 7.56 5.57 36.42
C VAL A 7 6.04 5.48 36.16
N ILE A 8 5.23 6.26 36.88
CA ILE A 8 3.77 6.13 36.84
C ILE A 8 3.09 7.17 35.91
N SER A 9 3.79 8.23 35.49
CA SER A 9 3.21 9.28 34.62
C SER A 9 3.41 9.06 33.12
N GLY A 10 4.06 7.96 32.72
CA GLY A 10 4.38 7.62 31.33
C GLY A 10 3.49 6.55 30.71
N CYS A 11 2.40 6.15 31.39
CA CYS A 11 1.38 5.26 30.83
C CYS A 11 0.45 6.05 29.90
N LEU A 12 1.02 6.83 28.98
CA LEU A 12 0.28 7.51 27.93
C LEU A 12 0.46 6.73 26.64
N LEU A 13 -0.47 5.80 26.43
CA LEU A 13 -1.06 5.50 25.13
C LEU A 13 -0.05 5.28 23.99
N LEU A 14 0.76 4.22 24.08
CA LEU A 14 1.32 3.65 22.86
C LEU A 14 0.27 2.74 22.20
N VAL A 15 -0.77 3.37 21.63
CA VAL A 15 -1.66 2.70 20.69
C VAL A 15 -0.84 2.40 19.44
N CYS A 16 -0.50 1.13 19.25
CA CYS A 16 0.02 0.61 17.99
C CYS A 16 -1.09 0.74 16.94
N ALA A 17 -1.00 1.78 16.10
CA ALA A 17 -1.81 1.88 14.90
C ALA A 17 -1.36 0.81 13.90
N ILE A 18 -2.08 -0.31 13.87
CA ILE A 18 -1.90 -1.33 12.85
C ILE A 18 -2.49 -0.75 11.56
N ALA A 19 -1.65 -0.20 10.69
CA ALA A 19 -2.10 0.29 9.38
C ALA A 19 -2.49 -0.91 8.52
N LEU A 20 -3.80 -1.16 8.39
CA LEU A 20 -4.35 -2.07 7.40
C LEU A 20 -4.09 -1.47 6.02
N ALA A 21 -3.02 -1.92 5.35
CA ALA A 21 -2.73 -1.52 4.00
C ALA A 21 -3.81 -2.09 3.07
N ALA A 22 -4.74 -1.24 2.64
CA ALA A 22 -5.69 -1.57 1.58
C ALA A 22 -4.92 -1.85 0.28
N GLU A 23 -5.30 -2.91 -0.45
CA GLU A 23 -4.68 -3.18 -1.74
C GLU A 23 -5.02 -2.05 -2.74
N PRO A 24 -4.06 -1.60 -3.57
CA PRO A 24 -4.27 -0.49 -4.49
C PRO A 24 -5.19 -0.89 -5.65
N PRO A 25 -6.06 -0.03 -6.17
CA PRO A 25 -6.98 -0.40 -7.24
C PRO A 25 -6.28 -0.81 -8.54
N VAL A 26 -5.05 -0.34 -8.80
CA VAL A 26 -4.23 -0.75 -9.95
C VAL A 26 -2.78 -1.05 -9.54
N LYS A 27 -2.22 -2.13 -10.09
CA LYS A 27 -0.82 -2.54 -9.93
C LYS A 27 -0.09 -2.42 -11.26
N LYS A 28 0.95 -1.59 -11.35
CA LYS A 28 1.85 -1.56 -12.51
C LYS A 28 2.99 -2.56 -12.30
N SER A 29 3.11 -3.56 -13.17
CA SER A 29 4.22 -4.52 -13.13
C SER A 29 5.55 -3.90 -13.57
N ARG A 30 6.67 -4.57 -13.27
CA ARG A 30 8.01 -4.15 -13.72
C ARG A 30 8.17 -4.05 -15.25
N ASN A 31 7.39 -4.82 -16.01
CA ASN A 31 7.36 -4.75 -17.47
C ASN A 31 6.38 -3.69 -18.02
N GLY A 32 5.92 -2.79 -17.14
CA GLY A 32 5.15 -1.60 -17.48
C GLY A 32 3.67 -1.83 -17.72
N ILE A 33 3.10 -2.99 -17.35
CA ILE A 33 1.69 -3.30 -17.61
C ILE A 33 0.83 -2.91 -16.40
N CYS A 34 -0.27 -2.20 -16.66
CA CYS A 34 -1.25 -1.81 -15.66
C CYS A 34 -2.28 -2.93 -15.46
N HIS A 35 -2.32 -3.51 -14.25
CA HIS A 35 -3.26 -4.55 -13.87
C HIS A 35 -4.32 -3.97 -12.92
N PRO A 36 -5.59 -3.84 -13.34
CA PRO A 36 -6.66 -3.38 -12.46
C PRO A 36 -7.12 -4.49 -11.51
N GLN A 37 -7.59 -4.12 -10.33
CA GLN A 37 -8.19 -5.04 -9.36
C GLN A 37 -9.36 -5.79 -10.00
N GLY A 38 -9.46 -7.09 -9.73
CA GLY A 38 -10.41 -8.00 -10.39
C GLY A 38 -9.94 -8.58 -11.73
N GLY A 39 -8.85 -8.04 -12.32
CA GLY A 39 -8.25 -8.61 -13.53
C GLY A 39 -7.44 -9.89 -13.27
N THR A 40 -7.32 -10.75 -14.28
CA THR A 40 -6.67 -12.09 -14.21
C THR A 40 -5.26 -12.08 -13.61
N TYR A 41 -4.49 -11.02 -13.83
CA TYR A 41 -3.08 -10.93 -13.44
C TYR A 41 -2.85 -10.04 -12.21
N TYR A 42 -3.87 -9.39 -11.67
CA TYR A 42 -3.73 -8.47 -10.54
C TYR A 42 -3.10 -9.17 -9.32
N SER A 43 -3.69 -10.29 -8.90
CA SER A 43 -3.23 -11.04 -7.72
C SER A 43 -1.89 -11.74 -7.92
N ARG A 44 -1.52 -11.99 -9.19
CA ARG A 44 -0.23 -12.60 -9.60
C ARG A 44 0.91 -11.59 -9.63
N THR A 45 0.60 -10.31 -9.80
CA THR A 45 1.60 -9.25 -9.83
C THR A 45 2.04 -8.91 -8.40
N LYS A 46 3.08 -9.58 -7.90
CA LYS A 46 3.62 -9.38 -6.54
C LYS A 46 4.62 -8.23 -6.44
N HIS A 47 5.33 -7.94 -7.53
CA HIS A 47 6.23 -6.80 -7.62
C HIS A 47 5.59 -5.74 -8.50
N TYR A 48 5.11 -4.67 -7.87
CA TYR A 48 4.35 -3.64 -8.55
C TYR A 48 4.60 -2.24 -7.98
N THR A 49 4.21 -1.24 -8.76
CA THR A 49 3.99 0.12 -8.31
C THR A 49 2.48 0.35 -8.20
N PRO A 50 1.96 0.77 -7.03
CA PRO A 50 0.53 1.02 -6.82
C PRO A 50 0.07 2.30 -7.54
N TYR A 51 -1.16 2.30 -8.07
CA TYR A 51 -1.83 3.48 -8.62
C TYR A 51 -3.29 3.50 -8.19
N ASP A 52 -3.82 4.70 -7.96
CA ASP A 52 -5.22 4.94 -7.54
C ASP A 52 -6.23 4.76 -8.67
N SER A 53 -5.78 4.75 -9.92
CA SER A 53 -6.63 4.51 -11.07
C SER A 53 -5.85 3.96 -12.26
N MET A 54 -6.59 3.42 -13.23
CA MET A 54 -6.00 2.96 -14.48
C MET A 54 -5.38 4.13 -15.26
N GLN A 55 -6.02 5.29 -15.25
CA GLN A 55 -5.53 6.48 -15.94
C GLN A 55 -4.19 6.94 -15.36
N ALA A 56 -4.07 7.05 -14.04
CA ALA A 56 -2.81 7.41 -13.39
C ALA A 56 -1.68 6.42 -13.72
N CYS A 57 -2.00 5.12 -13.82
CA CYS A 57 -1.03 4.12 -14.24
C CYS A 57 -0.59 4.31 -15.70
N LEU A 58 -1.51 4.64 -16.61
CA LEU A 58 -1.19 4.91 -18.02
C LEU A 58 -0.35 6.18 -18.17
N ASP A 59 -0.73 7.26 -17.48
CA ASP A 59 -0.02 8.55 -17.50
C ASP A 59 1.42 8.42 -16.97
N SER A 60 1.67 7.45 -16.08
CA SER A 60 3.03 7.09 -15.62
C SER A 60 3.90 6.40 -16.68
N GLY A 61 3.43 6.29 -17.93
CA GLY A 61 4.06 5.49 -18.99
C GLY A 61 3.76 4.00 -18.89
N GLY A 62 2.67 3.61 -18.24
CA GLY A 62 2.18 2.23 -18.23
C GLY A 62 1.38 1.89 -19.48
N ARG A 63 1.12 0.61 -19.71
CA ARG A 63 0.28 0.13 -20.83
C ARG A 63 -0.79 -0.83 -20.36
N ALA A 64 -1.90 -0.85 -21.07
CA ALA A 64 -2.98 -1.81 -20.82
C ALA A 64 -2.51 -3.27 -21.07
N PRO A 65 -3.11 -4.26 -20.40
CA PRO A 65 -2.88 -5.67 -20.70
C PRO A 65 -3.24 -5.96 -22.16
N LYS A 66 -2.44 -6.81 -22.82
CA LYS A 66 -2.85 -7.38 -24.11
C LYS A 66 -3.97 -8.41 -23.82
N ARG A 67 -5.03 -8.37 -24.64
CA ARG A 67 -6.08 -9.41 -24.61
C ARG A 67 -5.47 -10.78 -24.86
#